data_AF-X0X0T0-F1
#
_entry.id   AF-X0X0T0-F1
#
_cell.length_a   1.000
_cell.length_b   1.000
_cell.length_c   1.000
_cell.angle_alpha   90.00
_cell.angle_beta   90.00
_cell.angle_gamma   90.00
#
_symmetry.space_group_name_H-M   'P 1'
#
loop_
_entity.id
_entity.type
_entity.pdbx_description
1 polymer ?
#
loop_
_entity_poly.entity_id
_entity_poly.type
_entity_poly.pdbx_seq_one_letter_code
_entity_poly.pdbx_strand_id
1 'polypeptide(L)'
;MPRTSIVEGCCPGVTAKVTCGAQKEAKRWAVVFKALSDPTRLQILSLVARNPGGVCECNIVDCMPLSQPTISYHIKMLTEAGLLDVEKHGLWVLLP
;
A
#
# COMPACT_ATOMS: atom_id res chain seq x y z
N MET A 1 30.59 30.66 -15.57
CA MET A 1 29.36 31.41 -15.91
C MET A 1 28.65 31.78 -14.60
N PRO A 2 28.17 33.03 -14.41
CA PRO A 2 27.68 33.50 -13.11
C PRO A 2 26.27 32.98 -12.77
N ARG A 3 25.99 32.98 -11.47
CA ARG A 3 24.80 32.52 -10.74
C ARG A 3 23.47 33.07 -11.29
N THR A 4 22.42 32.28 -11.15
CA THR A 4 21.09 32.83 -10.83
C THR A 4 20.47 32.02 -9.71
N SER A 5 20.55 32.60 -8.51
CA SER A 5 19.76 32.26 -7.34
C SER A 5 18.27 32.50 -7.63
N ILE A 6 17.46 31.44 -7.61
CA ILE A 6 16.02 31.57 -7.43
C ILE A 6 15.73 31.32 -5.95
N VAL A 7 15.85 32.36 -5.14
CA VAL A 7 15.26 32.42 -3.81
C VAL A 7 14.51 33.74 -3.68
N GLU A 8 13.38 33.86 -4.36
CA GLU A 8 12.38 34.87 -4.01
C GLU A 8 11.00 34.37 -4.47
N GLY A 9 10.22 33.86 -3.51
CA GLY A 9 8.77 33.66 -3.64
C GLY A 9 8.29 32.36 -4.30
N CYS A 10 8.79 31.18 -3.89
CA CYS A 10 8.42 29.92 -4.53
C CYS A 10 6.93 29.51 -4.35
N CYS A 11 6.22 29.99 -3.31
CA CYS A 11 4.81 29.63 -3.07
C CYS A 11 4.06 30.72 -2.25
N PRO A 12 3.47 31.77 -2.87
CA PRO A 12 2.78 32.84 -2.14
C PRO A 12 1.50 32.40 -1.40
N GLY A 13 1.03 31.16 -1.60
CA GLY A 13 -0.18 30.62 -0.95
C GLY A 13 0.06 29.60 0.18
N VAL A 14 1.31 29.19 0.44
CA VAL A 14 1.63 28.12 1.42
C VAL A 14 2.06 28.73 2.76
N THR A 15 1.24 29.66 3.28
CA THR A 15 1.43 30.23 4.63
C THR A 15 0.41 29.68 5.63
N ALA A 16 -0.62 28.98 5.15
CA ALA A 16 -1.59 28.30 5.99
C ALA A 16 -0.96 27.08 6.66
N LYS A 17 -1.09 27.00 7.99
CA LYS A 17 -0.74 25.80 8.76
C LYS A 17 -1.72 24.68 8.42
N VAL A 18 -1.22 23.46 8.29
CA VAL A 18 -2.06 22.27 8.09
C VAL A 18 -3.01 22.12 9.29
N THR A 19 -4.31 21.95 9.01
CA THR A 19 -5.34 21.76 10.05
C THR A 19 -5.20 20.40 10.73
N CYS A 20 -5.66 20.25 11.97
CA CYS A 20 -5.60 18.98 12.70
C CYS A 20 -6.38 17.84 12.00
N GLY A 21 -7.48 18.17 11.31
CA GLY A 21 -8.23 17.23 10.47
C GLY A 21 -7.40 16.72 9.29
N ALA A 22 -6.80 17.63 8.52
CA ALA A 22 -5.94 17.27 7.39
C ALA A 22 -4.72 16.45 7.83
N GLN A 23 -4.15 16.71 9.02
CA GLN A 23 -3.07 15.89 9.57
C GLN A 23 -3.52 14.46 9.90
N LYS A 24 -4.73 14.27 10.41
CA LYS A 24 -5.28 12.94 10.71
C LYS A 24 -5.52 12.13 9.43
N GLU A 25 -6.08 12.77 8.41
CA GLU A 25 -6.27 12.15 7.09
C GLU A 25 -4.94 11.79 6.44
N ALA A 26 -3.95 12.69 6.46
CA ALA A 26 -2.61 12.42 5.94
C ALA A 26 -1.98 11.20 6.64
N LYS A 27 -2.13 11.06 7.96
CA LYS A 27 -1.67 9.87 8.69
C LYS A 27 -2.38 8.59 8.24
N ARG A 28 -3.69 8.64 8.02
CA ARG A 28 -4.47 7.50 7.50
C ARG A 28 -3.95 7.09 6.12
N TRP A 29 -3.82 8.05 5.20
CA TRP A 29 -3.33 7.79 3.85
C TRP A 29 -1.87 7.34 3.82
N ALA A 30 -1.03 7.82 4.73
CA ALA A 30 0.35 7.37 4.84
C ALA A 30 0.46 5.86 5.12
N VAL A 31 -0.47 5.28 5.89
CA VAL A 31 -0.52 3.82 6.11
C VAL A 31 -0.82 3.09 4.80
N VAL A 32 -1.84 3.54 4.06
CA VAL A 32 -2.24 2.96 2.78
C VAL A 32 -1.10 3.07 1.75
N PHE A 33 -0.51 4.25 1.60
CA PHE A 33 0.58 4.46 0.65
C PHE A 33 1.84 3.68 1.02
N LYS A 34 2.13 3.50 2.32
CA LYS A 34 3.22 2.63 2.77
C LYS A 34 2.96 1.16 2.41
N ALA A 35 1.71 0.71 2.46
CA ALA A 35 1.35 -0.62 1.97
C ALA A 35 1.48 -0.72 0.44
N LEU A 36 1.12 0.33 -0.31
CA LEU A 36 1.23 0.33 -1.78
C LEU A 36 2.66 0.57 -2.32
N SER A 37 3.57 1.12 -1.52
CA SER A 37 4.91 1.52 -1.99
C SER A 37 5.90 0.36 -2.19
N ASP A 38 5.43 -0.87 -2.24
CA ASP A 38 6.26 -2.08 -2.32
C ASP A 38 5.87 -2.93 -3.52
N PRO A 39 6.83 -3.32 -4.36
CA PRO A 39 6.55 -4.00 -5.61
C PRO A 39 5.90 -5.36 -5.40
N THR A 40 6.28 -6.11 -4.37
CA THR A 40 5.69 -7.42 -4.06
C THR A 40 4.23 -7.26 -3.68
N ARG A 41 3.89 -6.28 -2.83
CA ARG A 41 2.50 -6.01 -2.43
C ARG A 41 1.62 -5.62 -3.61
N LEU A 42 2.15 -4.83 -4.55
CA LEU A 42 1.44 -4.49 -5.79
C LEU A 42 1.20 -5.72 -6.69
N GLN A 43 2.17 -6.64 -6.76
CA GLN A 43 2.00 -7.89 -7.49
C GLN A 43 0.94 -8.78 -6.85
N ILE A 44 0.93 -8.91 -5.52
CA ILE A 44 -0.10 -9.64 -4.77
C ILE A 44 -1.48 -9.06 -5.06
N LEU A 45 -1.65 -7.74 -4.95
CA LEU A 45 -2.92 -7.06 -5.25
C LEU A 45 -3.37 -7.31 -6.70
N SER A 46 -2.45 -7.24 -7.66
CA SER A 46 -2.74 -7.52 -9.07
C SER A 46 -3.22 -8.96 -9.29
N LEU A 47 -2.61 -9.94 -8.60
CA LEU A 47 -3.05 -11.34 -8.64
C LEU A 47 -4.45 -11.50 -8.05
N VAL A 48 -4.73 -10.92 -6.89
CA VAL A 48 -6.05 -11.01 -6.25
C VAL A 48 -7.12 -10.31 -7.09
N ALA A 49 -6.85 -9.10 -7.60
CA ALA A 49 -7.79 -8.33 -8.42
C ALA A 49 -8.21 -9.04 -9.71
N ARG A 50 -7.35 -9.92 -10.25
CA ARG A 50 -7.65 -10.74 -11.45
C ARG A 50 -8.50 -11.97 -11.14
N ASN A 51 -8.68 -12.30 -9.86
CA ASN A 51 -9.37 -13.50 -9.38
C ASN A 51 -10.49 -13.10 -8.40
N PRO A 52 -11.65 -12.63 -8.88
CA PRO A 52 -12.72 -12.10 -8.03
C PRO A 52 -13.36 -13.14 -7.10
N GLY A 53 -13.13 -14.44 -7.32
CA GLY A 53 -13.52 -15.52 -6.41
C GLY A 53 -12.57 -15.73 -5.22
N GLY A 54 -11.53 -14.90 -5.12
CA GLY A 54 -10.48 -14.99 -4.11
C GLY A 54 -9.32 -15.90 -4.51
N VAL A 55 -8.19 -15.72 -3.84
CA VAL A 55 -6.95 -16.48 -4.09
C VAL A 55 -6.44 -17.09 -2.78
N CYS A 56 -6.11 -18.37 -2.81
CA CYS A 56 -5.45 -19.03 -1.70
C CYS A 56 -4.00 -18.53 -1.57
N GLU A 57 -3.53 -18.31 -0.34
CA GLU A 57 -2.14 -17.91 -0.07
C GLU A 57 -1.12 -18.87 -0.70
N CYS A 58 -1.40 -20.19 -0.71
CA CYS A 58 -0.52 -21.19 -1.33
C CYS A 58 -0.25 -20.90 -2.81
N ASN A 59 -1.29 -20.52 -3.56
CA ASN A 59 -1.15 -20.21 -4.98
C ASN A 59 -0.30 -18.95 -5.20
N ILE A 60 -0.33 -18.00 -4.26
CA ILE A 60 0.50 -16.79 -4.31
C ILE A 60 1.96 -17.14 -4.04
N VAL A 61 2.22 -18.03 -3.08
CA VAL A 61 3.56 -18.58 -2.81
C VAL A 61 4.12 -19.28 -4.04
N ASP A 62 3.34 -20.10 -4.72
CA ASP A 62 3.79 -20.81 -5.92
C ASP A 62 4.08 -19.86 -7.10
N CYS A 63 3.45 -18.68 -7.13
CA CYS A 63 3.61 -17.68 -8.19
C CYS A 63 4.75 -16.68 -7.95
N MET A 64 5.42 -16.72 -6.80
CA MET A 64 6.43 -15.73 -6.41
C MET A 64 7.74 -16.39 -5.96
N PRO A 65 8.90 -15.75 -6.22
CA PRO A 65 10.19 -16.25 -5.76
C PRO A 65 10.44 -15.90 -4.27
N LEU A 66 9.42 -16.05 -3.42
CA LEU A 66 9.45 -15.63 -2.02
C LEU A 66 8.97 -16.76 -1.10
N SER A 67 9.49 -16.76 0.13
CA SER A 67 9.08 -17.73 1.13
C SER A 67 7.66 -17.44 1.65
N GLN A 68 6.96 -18.48 2.10
CA GLN A 68 5.63 -18.34 2.72
C GLN A 68 5.61 -17.33 3.89
N PRO A 69 6.57 -17.32 4.85
CA PRO A 69 6.61 -16.29 5.90
C PRO A 69 6.68 -14.86 5.36
N THR A 70 7.43 -14.64 4.27
CA THR A 70 7.54 -13.33 3.62
C THR A 70 6.21 -12.91 2.99
N ILE A 71 5.54 -13.83 2.29
CA ILE A 71 4.25 -13.55 1.66
C ILE A 71 3.17 -13.28 2.72
N SER A 72 3.11 -14.09 3.77
CA SER A 72 2.18 -13.90 4.89
C SER A 72 2.35 -12.52 5.54
N TYR A 73 3.60 -12.06 5.70
CA TYR A 73 3.89 -10.71 6.19
C TYR A 73 3.34 -9.62 5.25
N HIS A 74 3.53 -9.77 3.94
CA HIS A 74 3.00 -8.83 2.96
C HIS A 74 1.47 -8.79 2.92
N ILE A 75 0.81 -9.95 3.00
CA ILE A 75 -0.65 -10.07 3.09
C ILE A 75 -1.15 -9.35 4.33
N LYS A 76 -0.56 -9.63 5.50
CA LYS A 76 -0.93 -8.96 6.75
C LYS A 76 -0.86 -7.43 6.62
N MET A 77 0.19 -6.92 5.97
CA MET A 77 0.35 -5.48 5.78
C MET A 77 -0.70 -4.87 4.85
N LEU A 78 -1.16 -5.61 3.85
CA LEU A 78 -2.25 -5.20 2.96
C LEU A 78 -3.59 -5.22 3.70
N THR A 79 -3.85 -6.25 4.50
CA THR A 79 -5.08 -6.35 5.33
C THR A 79 -5.15 -5.27 6.40
N GLU A 80 -4.05 -5.00 7.10
CA GLU A 80 -4.00 -3.91 8.10
C GLU A 80 -4.20 -2.52 7.46
N ALA A 81 -3.86 -2.36 6.17
CA ALA A 81 -4.13 -1.15 5.40
C ALA A 81 -5.56 -1.10 4.82
N GLY A 82 -6.35 -2.16 4.99
CA GLY A 82 -7.71 -2.28 4.44
C GLY A 82 -7.75 -2.44 2.92
N LEU A 83 -6.70 -3.02 2.33
CA LEU A 83 -6.55 -3.24 0.89
C LEU A 83 -6.84 -4.67 0.45
N LEU A 84 -6.97 -5.60 1.41
CA LEU A 84 -7.32 -7.00 1.17
C LEU A 84 -8.14 -7.50 2.35
N ASP A 85 -9.18 -8.27 2.05
CA ASP A 85 -9.91 -9.04 3.05
C ASP A 85 -9.42 -10.48 3.09
N VAL A 86 -9.46 -11.11 4.26
CA VAL A 86 -9.03 -12.50 4.45
C VAL A 86 -10.18 -13.28 5.05
N GLU A 87 -10.69 -14.25 4.30
CA GLU A 87 -11.73 -15.17 4.76
C GLU A 87 -11.17 -16.57 4.98
N LYS A 88 -11.68 -17.25 6.01
CA LYS A 88 -11.24 -18.61 6.36
C LYS A 88 -12.35 -19.62 6.06
N HIS A 89 -12.36 -20.13 4.84
CA HIS A 89 -13.27 -21.19 4.37
C HIS A 89 -12.63 -22.58 4.52
N GLY A 90 -12.19 -22.96 5.73
CA GLY A 90 -11.42 -24.21 5.95
C GLY A 90 -9.99 -24.21 5.35
N LEU A 91 -9.77 -23.40 4.31
CA LEU A 91 -8.50 -22.90 3.75
C LEU A 91 -8.52 -21.35 3.82
N TRP A 92 -7.35 -20.71 3.86
CA TRP A 92 -7.23 -19.25 3.89
C TRP A 92 -7.40 -18.67 2.47
N VAL A 93 -8.41 -17.81 2.26
CA VAL A 93 -8.75 -17.20 0.98
C VAL A 93 -8.67 -15.68 1.10
N LEU A 94 -8.01 -15.03 0.14
CA LEU A 94 -7.86 -13.57 0.07
C LEU A 94 -8.88 -12.99 -0.92
N LEU A 95 -9.65 -12.01 -0.47
CA LEU A 95 -10.67 -11.29 -1.22
C LEU A 95 -10.21 -9.84 -1.52
N PRO A 96 -10.71 -9.24 -2.62
CA PRO A 96 -10.37 -7.86 -3.01
C PRO A 96 -10.94 -6.80 -2.06
#